data_AF-A0A7J6PYU9-F1
#
_entry.id   AF-A0A7J6PYU9-F1
#
_cell.length_a   1.000
_cell.length_b   1.000
_cell.length_c   1.000
_cell.angle_alpha   90.00
_cell.angle_beta   90.00
_cell.angle_gamma   90.00
#
_symmetry.space_group_name_H-M   'P 1'
#
loop_
_entity.id
_entity.type
_entity.pdbx_description
1 polymer ?
#
loop_
_entity_poly.entity_id
_entity_poly.type
_entity_poly.pdbx_seq_one_letter_code
_entity_poly.pdbx_strand_id
1 'polypeptide(L)'
;MKWVDSHLADKAIFPTEEGVPFPDNFIPTVKKLFRRLFRVYAHVYHSHFRQIVDSGAEAHVNNAFKHFMYFVMELTEMPEEVAKEYDAVVIGAGIAGLNCAKRLKAAGASTVVLEASFHIGGRCRTLHESDMKAPGSHGWWTHTEGSIGRGNSHFDVGAEFIHGDGTSLYRMAQEKGWNLQKLFTWAQGDGGPNDEMVNGGAGYYYVDGQLYRFDELPPDFRETHEILSRMADEYPVAHSEDMEAVLRSRGVSDRSERLVQAGYGNTAGGAFRVLSWRANCEAEHFYERDDGDHDFQVEQGFGDAIIGELEKDAGEVRVRHRVISVAMGTDGVASVRCSNGRVFRAPHVILCVPVPVLQGSYGPTESIAMSPPLPQWKENAIQDMTCSPSLKVYAKF
;
A
#
# COMPACT_ATOMS: atom_id res chain seq x y z
N MET A 1 -13.91 -39.54 11.25
CA MET A 1 -15.06 -38.64 11.24
C MET A 1 -16.02 -38.86 12.40
N LYS A 2 -16.36 -40.10 12.80
CA LYS A 2 -17.28 -40.40 13.93
C LYS A 2 -17.17 -39.53 15.19
N TRP A 3 -15.95 -39.16 15.62
CA TRP A 3 -15.76 -38.26 16.77
C TRP A 3 -16.23 -36.82 16.50
N VAL A 4 -15.98 -36.29 15.29
CA VAL A 4 -16.45 -34.96 14.88
C VAL A 4 -17.96 -34.96 14.82
N ASP A 5 -18.55 -35.96 14.16
CA ASP A 5 -20.00 -36.10 13.99
C ASP A 5 -20.71 -36.20 15.35
N SER A 6 -20.15 -36.97 16.29
CA SER A 6 -20.73 -37.11 17.63
C SER A 6 -20.71 -35.82 18.45
N HIS A 7 -19.69 -34.97 18.26
CA HIS A 7 -19.59 -33.69 18.98
C HIS A 7 -20.46 -32.60 18.34
N LEU A 8 -20.62 -32.61 17.02
CA LEU A 8 -21.54 -31.69 16.33
C LEU A 8 -23.01 -31.99 16.66
N ALA A 9 -23.34 -33.26 16.91
CA ALA A 9 -24.68 -33.68 17.31
C ALA A 9 -24.97 -33.50 18.82
N ASP A 10 -23.96 -33.15 19.62
CA ASP A 10 -24.11 -33.02 21.07
C ASP A 10 -24.67 -31.64 21.43
N LYS A 11 -25.92 -31.61 21.88
CA LYS A 11 -26.63 -30.39 22.30
C LYS A 11 -26.05 -29.74 23.55
N ALA A 12 -25.23 -30.46 24.33
CA ALA A 12 -24.50 -29.87 25.46
C ALA A 12 -23.31 -29.03 24.97
N ILE A 13 -22.78 -29.33 23.78
CA ILE A 13 -21.66 -28.60 23.15
C ILE A 13 -22.20 -27.52 22.20
N PHE A 14 -23.24 -27.85 21.41
CA PHE A 14 -23.93 -26.95 20.49
C PHE A 14 -25.41 -26.85 20.87
N PRO A 15 -25.77 -26.01 21.87
CA PRO A 15 -27.15 -25.78 22.25
C PRO A 15 -27.97 -25.28 21.05
N THR A 16 -29.14 -25.88 20.83
CA THR A 16 -30.07 -25.50 19.76
C THR A 16 -31.28 -24.70 20.26
N GLU A 17 -31.36 -24.51 21.58
CA GLU A 17 -32.48 -23.83 22.25
C GLU A 17 -32.10 -22.37 22.56
N GLU A 18 -33.04 -21.46 22.32
CA GLU A 18 -32.82 -20.03 22.49
C GLU A 18 -32.65 -19.67 23.98
N GLY A 19 -31.65 -18.85 24.30
CA GLY A 19 -31.34 -18.43 25.67
C GLY A 19 -30.44 -19.40 26.46
N VAL A 20 -30.05 -20.55 25.90
CA VAL A 20 -29.08 -21.46 26.54
C VAL A 20 -27.64 -20.99 26.23
N PRO A 21 -26.82 -20.67 27.23
CA PRO A 21 -25.43 -20.27 27.00
C PRO A 21 -24.58 -21.45 26.52
N PHE A 22 -23.58 -21.17 25.68
CA PHE A 22 -22.57 -22.16 25.31
C PHE A 22 -21.72 -22.57 26.52
N PRO A 23 -21.20 -23.82 26.57
CA PRO A 23 -20.37 -24.26 27.68
C PRO A 23 -19.03 -23.51 27.73
N ASP A 24 -18.42 -23.39 28.91
CA ASP A 24 -17.14 -22.66 29.12
C ASP A 24 -16.00 -23.20 28.25
N ASN A 25 -16.06 -24.47 27.87
CA ASN A 25 -15.08 -25.15 27.02
C ASN A 25 -15.46 -25.16 25.53
N PHE A 26 -16.45 -24.37 25.11
CA PHE A 26 -16.95 -24.33 23.73
C PHE A 26 -15.84 -24.00 22.73
N ILE A 27 -15.17 -22.86 22.90
CA ILE A 27 -14.09 -22.42 22.00
C ILE A 27 -12.92 -23.43 21.96
N PRO A 28 -12.40 -23.96 23.08
CA PRO A 28 -11.42 -25.06 23.06
C PRO A 28 -11.88 -26.32 22.30
N THR A 29 -13.16 -26.69 22.42
CA THR A 29 -13.75 -27.87 21.76
C THR A 29 -13.89 -27.65 20.26
N VAL A 30 -14.41 -26.49 19.86
CA VAL A 30 -14.48 -26.01 18.48
C VAL A 30 -13.08 -26.02 17.84
N LYS A 31 -12.06 -25.43 18.49
CA LYS A 31 -10.66 -25.47 18.01
C LYS A 31 -10.15 -26.88 17.72
N LYS A 32 -10.49 -27.87 18.57
CA LYS A 32 -10.12 -29.28 18.35
C LYS A 32 -10.87 -29.90 17.16
N LEU A 33 -12.16 -29.60 17.00
CA LEU A 33 -12.97 -30.04 15.86
C LEU A 33 -12.40 -29.51 14.54
N PHE A 34 -12.15 -28.21 14.48
CA PHE A 34 -11.61 -27.55 13.29
C PHE A 34 -10.21 -28.04 12.94
N ARG A 35 -9.31 -28.26 13.91
CA ARG A 35 -7.98 -28.86 13.63
C ARG A 35 -8.08 -30.24 13.00
N ARG A 36 -9.05 -31.06 13.41
CA ARG A 36 -9.29 -32.39 12.83
C ARG A 36 -9.88 -32.29 11.42
N LEU A 37 -10.84 -31.41 11.20
CA LEU A 37 -11.44 -31.15 9.88
C LEU A 37 -10.41 -30.57 8.89
N PHE A 38 -9.54 -29.66 9.34
CA PHE A 38 -8.47 -29.12 8.51
C PHE A 38 -7.52 -30.21 8.00
N ARG A 39 -7.19 -31.21 8.83
CA ARG A 39 -6.38 -32.37 8.40
C ARG A 39 -7.05 -33.18 7.29
N VAL A 40 -8.39 -33.26 7.29
CA VAL A 40 -9.15 -33.90 6.21
C VAL A 40 -8.99 -33.10 4.93
N TYR A 41 -9.22 -31.78 4.96
CA TYR A 41 -8.97 -30.92 3.80
C TYR A 41 -7.52 -31.03 3.30
N ALA A 42 -6.53 -30.92 4.19
CA ALA A 42 -5.13 -31.05 3.82
C ALA A 42 -4.83 -32.38 3.13
N HIS A 43 -5.38 -33.49 3.64
CA HIS A 43 -5.22 -34.81 3.01
C HIS A 43 -5.92 -34.90 1.64
N VAL A 44 -7.13 -34.33 1.52
CA VAL A 44 -7.89 -34.24 0.26
C VAL A 44 -7.09 -33.46 -0.79
N TYR A 45 -6.60 -32.26 -0.46
CA TYR A 45 -5.80 -31.44 -1.37
C TYR A 45 -4.46 -32.09 -1.73
N HIS A 46 -3.80 -32.74 -0.78
CA HIS A 46 -2.50 -33.36 -1.04
C HIS A 46 -2.61 -34.67 -1.84
N SER A 47 -3.59 -35.52 -1.51
CA SER A 47 -3.59 -36.92 -1.96
C SER A 47 -4.69 -37.25 -2.97
N HIS A 48 -5.73 -36.42 -3.05
CA HIS A 48 -6.94 -36.70 -3.85
C HIS A 48 -7.31 -35.57 -4.82
N PHE A 49 -6.60 -34.45 -4.81
CA PHE A 49 -6.99 -33.29 -5.61
C PHE A 49 -7.06 -33.58 -7.12
N ARG A 50 -6.15 -34.42 -7.64
CA ARG A 50 -6.19 -34.83 -9.04
C ARG A 50 -7.50 -35.54 -9.41
N GLN A 51 -7.97 -36.46 -8.56
CA GLN A 51 -9.23 -37.19 -8.74
C GLN A 51 -10.45 -36.26 -8.62
N ILE A 52 -10.32 -35.17 -7.86
CA ILE A 52 -11.37 -34.16 -7.70
C ILE A 52 -11.46 -33.28 -8.95
N VAL A 53 -10.32 -32.90 -9.52
CA VAL A 53 -10.25 -32.17 -10.80
C VAL A 53 -10.77 -33.04 -11.94
N ASP A 54 -10.36 -34.32 -11.99
CA ASP A 54 -10.81 -35.27 -13.01
C ASP A 54 -12.34 -35.50 -12.95
N SER A 55 -12.98 -35.24 -11.81
CA SER A 55 -14.45 -35.32 -11.64
C SER A 55 -15.18 -33.98 -11.76
N GLY A 56 -14.48 -32.87 -12.02
CA GLY A 56 -15.06 -31.52 -12.13
C GLY A 56 -15.62 -30.96 -10.83
N ALA A 57 -15.21 -31.50 -9.68
CA ALA A 57 -15.74 -31.15 -8.37
C ALA A 57 -14.88 -30.11 -7.60
N GLU A 58 -13.77 -29.66 -8.19
CA GLU A 58 -12.79 -28.78 -7.54
C GLU A 58 -13.39 -27.44 -7.09
N ALA A 59 -14.32 -26.87 -7.87
CA ALA A 59 -15.00 -25.63 -7.48
C ALA A 59 -15.80 -25.79 -6.18
N HIS A 60 -16.46 -26.94 -6.00
CA HIS A 60 -17.25 -27.24 -4.80
C HIS A 60 -16.35 -27.46 -3.58
N VAL A 61 -15.27 -28.22 -3.75
CA VAL A 61 -14.29 -28.47 -2.67
C VAL A 61 -13.61 -27.17 -2.25
N ASN A 62 -13.23 -26.33 -3.22
CA ASN A 62 -12.65 -25.01 -2.96
C ASN A 62 -13.62 -24.07 -2.24
N ASN A 63 -14.90 -24.07 -2.64
CA ASN A 63 -15.92 -23.27 -1.97
C ASN A 63 -16.12 -23.74 -0.51
N ALA A 64 -16.30 -25.04 -0.29
CA ALA A 64 -16.44 -25.62 1.04
C ALA A 64 -15.22 -25.34 1.93
N PHE A 65 -14.01 -25.45 1.38
CA PHE A 65 -12.78 -25.12 2.09
C PHE A 65 -12.68 -23.62 2.41
N LYS A 66 -13.07 -22.73 1.49
CA LYS A 66 -13.12 -21.28 1.76
C LYS A 66 -14.06 -20.97 2.91
N HIS A 67 -15.29 -21.49 2.90
CA HIS A 67 -16.24 -21.30 4.00
C HIS A 67 -15.71 -21.85 5.32
N PHE A 68 -15.10 -23.03 5.28
CA PHE A 68 -14.43 -23.61 6.45
C PHE A 68 -13.34 -22.67 6.98
N MET A 69 -12.49 -22.11 6.12
CA MET A 69 -11.44 -21.20 6.52
C MET A 69 -11.98 -19.87 7.05
N TYR A 70 -12.98 -19.27 6.41
CA TYR A 70 -13.63 -18.05 6.93
C TYR A 70 -14.22 -18.29 8.31
N PHE A 71 -14.91 -19.41 8.50
CA PHE A 71 -15.47 -19.77 9.81
C PHE A 71 -14.37 -19.98 10.87
N VAL A 72 -13.27 -20.66 10.52
CA VAL A 72 -12.11 -20.80 11.42
C VAL A 72 -11.53 -19.44 11.78
N MET A 73 -11.38 -18.55 10.81
CA MET A 73 -10.81 -17.22 11.03
C MET A 73 -11.70 -16.36 11.93
N GLU A 74 -13.02 -16.50 11.81
CA GLU A 74 -13.99 -15.75 12.62
C GLU A 74 -14.12 -16.33 14.05
N LEU A 75 -14.22 -17.66 14.18
CA LEU A 75 -14.56 -18.33 15.45
C LEU A 75 -13.35 -18.78 16.26
N THR A 76 -12.18 -18.88 15.63
CA THR A 76 -10.94 -19.15 16.33
C THR A 76 -10.02 -17.95 16.18
N GLU A 77 -10.11 -17.02 17.13
CA GLU A 77 -8.90 -16.36 17.62
C GLU A 77 -7.90 -17.49 17.88
N MET A 78 -6.96 -17.72 16.96
CA MET A 78 -5.99 -18.79 17.06
C MET A 78 -5.35 -18.74 18.47
N PRO A 79 -5.01 -19.89 19.08
CA PRO A 79 -4.38 -19.90 20.41
C PRO A 79 -3.27 -18.85 20.47
N GLU A 80 -3.10 -18.22 21.64
CA GLU A 80 -1.89 -17.45 21.96
C GLU A 80 -0.70 -18.29 21.48
N GLU A 81 -0.10 -17.90 20.35
CA GLU A 81 1.24 -18.36 20.03
C GLU A 81 2.05 -17.92 21.23
N VAL A 82 2.82 -18.85 21.81
CA VAL A 82 3.81 -18.53 22.83
C VAL A 82 4.54 -17.28 22.34
N ALA A 83 4.43 -16.18 23.09
CA ALA A 83 4.88 -14.88 22.65
C ALA A 83 6.35 -14.99 22.23
N LYS A 84 6.58 -15.05 20.92
CA LYS A 84 7.93 -15.02 20.37
C LYS A 84 8.40 -13.59 20.60
N GLU A 85 9.45 -13.45 21.39
CA GLU A 85 10.10 -12.17 21.61
C GLU A 85 10.92 -11.82 20.37
N TYR A 86 10.82 -10.57 19.94
CA TYR A 86 11.57 -10.01 18.83
C TYR A 86 12.42 -8.86 19.34
N ASP A 87 13.54 -8.56 18.67
CA ASP A 87 14.31 -7.35 18.94
C ASP A 87 13.55 -6.10 18.45
N ALA A 88 12.80 -6.24 17.35
CA ALA A 88 11.94 -5.17 16.87
C ALA A 88 10.64 -5.66 16.21
N VAL A 89 9.56 -4.87 16.39
CA VAL A 89 8.32 -4.98 15.62
C VAL A 89 8.27 -3.83 14.61
N VAL A 90 8.09 -4.15 13.33
CA VAL A 90 7.87 -3.17 12.26
C VAL A 90 6.39 -3.15 11.91
N ILE A 91 5.76 -1.97 11.90
CA ILE A 91 4.32 -1.83 11.63
C ILE A 91 4.15 -1.25 10.22
N GLY A 92 3.59 -2.06 9.31
CA GLY A 92 3.37 -1.75 7.89
C GLY A 92 4.38 -2.44 6.97
N ALA A 93 3.91 -3.20 5.98
CA ALA A 93 4.71 -3.94 5.01
C ALA A 93 4.76 -3.26 3.63
N GLY A 94 4.81 -1.93 3.59
CA GLY A 94 5.20 -1.19 2.37
C GLY A 94 6.72 -1.20 2.15
N ILE A 95 7.20 -0.50 1.11
CA ILE A 95 8.64 -0.37 0.81
C ILE A 95 9.46 -0.01 2.06
N ALA A 96 9.04 1.01 2.81
CA ALA A 96 9.75 1.46 4.01
C ALA A 96 9.88 0.37 5.08
N GLY A 97 8.79 -0.33 5.38
CA GLY A 97 8.78 -1.36 6.43
C GLY A 97 9.53 -2.63 6.02
N LEU A 98 9.34 -3.10 4.79
CA LEU A 98 10.08 -4.26 4.28
C LEU A 98 11.59 -3.97 4.20
N ASN A 99 11.98 -2.78 3.73
CA ASN A 99 13.38 -2.39 3.69
C ASN A 99 13.96 -2.20 5.11
N CYS A 100 13.18 -1.66 6.06
CA CYS A 100 13.59 -1.58 7.47
C CYS A 100 13.87 -2.97 8.04
N ALA A 101 12.94 -3.92 7.85
CA ALA A 101 13.09 -5.30 8.32
C ALA A 101 14.29 -6.00 7.67
N LYS A 102 14.48 -5.83 6.36
CA LYS A 102 15.66 -6.31 5.61
C LYS A 102 16.96 -5.81 6.26
N ARG A 103 17.06 -4.51 6.54
CA ARG A 103 18.27 -3.91 7.14
C ARG A 103 18.51 -4.39 8.58
N LEU A 104 17.46 -4.48 9.39
CA LEU A 104 17.56 -4.97 10.77
C LEU A 104 18.00 -6.45 10.81
N LYS A 105 17.43 -7.28 9.92
CA LYS A 105 17.82 -8.68 9.78
C LYS A 105 19.27 -8.83 9.30
N ALA A 106 19.70 -8.01 8.33
CA ALA A 106 21.09 -7.99 7.88
C ALA A 106 22.07 -7.61 9.00
N ALA A 107 21.62 -6.81 9.98
CA ALA A 107 22.36 -6.49 11.20
C ALA A 107 22.26 -7.56 12.30
N GLY A 108 21.57 -8.68 12.05
CA GLY A 108 21.42 -9.80 12.99
C GLY A 108 20.25 -9.69 13.97
N ALA A 109 19.39 -8.66 13.86
CA ALA A 109 18.24 -8.50 14.73
C ALA A 109 17.06 -9.38 14.28
N SER A 110 16.37 -9.99 15.24
CA SER A 110 15.11 -10.69 15.04
C SER A 110 13.96 -9.69 14.89
N THR A 111 13.21 -9.79 13.80
CA THR A 111 12.12 -8.86 13.51
C THR A 111 10.86 -9.56 13.01
N VAL A 112 9.72 -8.92 13.25
CA VAL A 112 8.44 -9.26 12.61
C VAL A 112 7.82 -8.00 12.01
N VAL A 113 7.36 -8.11 10.77
CA VAL A 113 6.58 -7.06 10.09
C VAL A 113 5.10 -7.38 10.23
N LEU A 114 4.32 -6.45 10.77
CA LEU A 114 2.87 -6.58 10.95
C LEU A 114 2.15 -5.73 9.90
N GLU A 115 1.37 -6.36 9.05
CA GLU A 115 0.63 -5.71 7.96
C GLU A 115 -0.88 -5.81 8.20
N ALA A 116 -1.57 -4.69 8.07
CA ALA A 116 -3.01 -4.61 8.29
C ALA A 116 -3.80 -5.31 7.18
N SER A 117 -3.40 -5.12 5.93
CA SER A 117 -4.01 -5.70 4.74
C SER A 117 -3.76 -7.21 4.64
N PHE A 118 -4.45 -7.86 3.71
CA PHE A 118 -4.18 -9.25 3.32
C PHE A 118 -3.00 -9.38 2.34
N HIS A 119 -2.46 -8.26 1.85
CA HIS A 119 -1.32 -8.21 0.96
C HIS A 119 -0.24 -7.26 1.52
N ILE A 120 0.99 -7.42 1.06
CA ILE A 120 2.11 -6.51 1.33
C ILE A 120 2.26 -5.47 0.20
N GLY A 121 3.12 -4.47 0.38
CA GLY A 121 3.41 -3.44 -0.61
C GLY A 121 2.79 -2.08 -0.35
N GLY A 122 1.72 -2.03 0.44
CA GLY A 122 1.05 -0.77 0.81
C GLY A 122 0.58 0.00 -0.43
N ARG A 123 1.17 1.17 -0.69
CA ARG A 123 0.88 2.04 -1.85
C ARG A 123 1.50 1.56 -3.17
N CYS A 124 2.22 0.44 -3.16
CA CYS A 124 2.77 -0.20 -4.35
C CYS A 124 2.02 -1.52 -4.55
N ARG A 125 1.26 -1.63 -5.64
CA ARG A 125 0.42 -2.79 -5.89
C ARG A 125 0.23 -3.02 -7.38
N THR A 126 0.71 -4.15 -7.85
CA THR A 126 0.44 -4.67 -9.18
C THR A 126 -0.79 -5.58 -9.11
N LEU A 127 -1.72 -5.43 -10.05
CA LEU A 127 -2.85 -6.32 -10.26
C LEU A 127 -2.68 -7.05 -11.59
N HIS A 128 -2.96 -8.34 -11.62
CA HIS A 128 -2.99 -9.14 -12.84
C HIS A 128 -4.42 -9.26 -13.37
N GLU A 129 -4.56 -9.49 -14.67
CA GLU A 129 -5.87 -9.74 -15.27
C GLU A 129 -6.59 -10.96 -14.62
N SER A 130 -5.84 -11.94 -14.13
CA SER A 130 -6.39 -13.07 -13.35
C SER A 130 -7.04 -12.63 -12.04
N ASP A 131 -6.50 -11.61 -11.39
CA ASP A 131 -7.04 -11.08 -10.13
C ASP A 131 -8.41 -10.41 -10.36
N MET A 132 -8.61 -9.84 -11.56
CA MET A 132 -9.86 -9.24 -11.99
C MET A 132 -10.94 -10.27 -12.27
N LYS A 133 -10.56 -11.48 -12.70
CA LYS A 133 -11.49 -12.58 -13.03
C LYS A 133 -11.85 -13.46 -11.82
N ALA A 134 -11.19 -13.27 -10.68
CA ALA A 134 -11.43 -14.07 -9.48
C ALA A 134 -12.81 -13.72 -8.83
N PRO A 135 -13.66 -14.72 -8.53
CA PRO A 135 -14.93 -14.48 -7.85
C PRO A 135 -14.74 -13.80 -6.49
N GLY A 136 -15.35 -12.63 -6.29
CA GLY A 136 -15.28 -11.86 -5.04
C GLY A 136 -14.01 -11.02 -4.85
N SER A 137 -13.24 -10.77 -5.92
CA SER A 137 -12.20 -9.74 -5.88
C SER A 137 -12.82 -8.35 -5.66
N HIS A 138 -12.07 -7.44 -5.03
CA HIS A 138 -12.54 -6.16 -4.47
C HIS A 138 -12.93 -5.10 -5.52
N GLY A 139 -13.26 -5.51 -6.73
CA GLY A 139 -13.75 -4.63 -7.77
C GLY A 139 -15.17 -5.00 -8.14
N TRP A 140 -16.04 -4.00 -8.14
CA TRP A 140 -17.30 -4.04 -8.87
C TRP A 140 -17.01 -4.19 -10.38
N TRP A 141 -16.65 -5.39 -10.83
CA TRP A 141 -16.38 -5.67 -12.24
C TRP A 141 -17.35 -6.76 -12.71
N THR A 142 -18.61 -6.38 -12.89
CA THR A 142 -19.65 -7.31 -13.34
C THR A 142 -19.69 -7.53 -14.84
N HIS A 143 -19.00 -6.72 -15.66
CA HIS A 143 -19.15 -6.82 -17.12
C HIS A 143 -17.90 -6.39 -17.89
N THR A 144 -16.90 -7.26 -18.01
CA THR A 144 -15.93 -7.17 -19.11
C THR A 144 -15.80 -8.53 -19.80
N GLU A 145 -16.60 -8.75 -20.84
CA GLU A 145 -16.25 -9.72 -21.87
C GLU A 145 -15.02 -9.16 -22.62
N GLY A 146 -13.81 -9.61 -22.26
CA GLY A 146 -12.56 -9.25 -22.93
C GLY A 146 -11.35 -9.13 -22.01
N SER A 147 -10.15 -9.30 -22.57
CA SER A 147 -8.89 -8.96 -21.88
C SER A 147 -8.68 -7.44 -21.90
N ILE A 148 -8.20 -6.85 -20.81
CA ILE A 148 -7.89 -5.40 -20.79
C ILE A 148 -6.60 -5.13 -21.56
N GLY A 149 -5.69 -6.11 -21.65
CA GLY A 149 -4.47 -6.06 -22.47
C GLY A 149 -4.31 -7.24 -23.44
N ARG A 150 -3.09 -7.43 -23.95
CA ARG A 150 -2.70 -8.57 -24.82
C ARG A 150 -2.21 -9.73 -23.93
N GLY A 151 -3.08 -10.68 -23.57
CA GLY A 151 -2.65 -11.81 -22.73
C GLY A 151 -2.26 -11.38 -21.30
N ASN A 152 -1.27 -12.05 -20.68
CA ASN A 152 -0.81 -11.98 -19.27
C ASN A 152 -0.47 -10.56 -18.75
N SER A 153 -1.43 -9.65 -18.80
CA SER A 153 -1.29 -8.22 -18.58
C SER A 153 -1.45 -7.91 -17.10
N HIS A 154 -0.68 -6.94 -16.63
CA HIS A 154 -0.71 -6.44 -15.27
C HIS A 154 -0.79 -4.91 -15.26
N PHE A 155 -1.23 -4.35 -14.13
CA PHE A 155 -1.44 -2.92 -13.94
C PHE A 155 -1.02 -2.51 -12.53
N ASP A 156 -0.21 -1.46 -12.41
CA ASP A 156 0.13 -0.90 -11.10
C ASP A 156 -0.98 0.04 -10.62
N VAL A 157 -1.81 -0.41 -9.68
CA VAL A 157 -2.90 0.43 -9.13
C VAL A 157 -2.44 1.41 -8.04
N GLY A 158 -1.13 1.48 -7.80
CA GLY A 158 -0.47 2.44 -6.94
C GLY A 158 0.71 3.11 -7.65
N ALA A 159 1.86 3.18 -6.98
CA ALA A 159 3.14 3.58 -7.60
C ALA A 159 3.48 2.66 -8.79
N GLU A 160 3.96 3.24 -9.90
CA GLU A 160 4.11 2.56 -11.20
C GLU A 160 5.49 2.72 -11.83
N PHE A 161 6.28 3.70 -11.40
CA PHE A 161 7.57 4.00 -12.02
C PHE A 161 8.57 4.50 -10.99
N ILE A 162 9.84 4.34 -11.35
CA ILE A 162 10.99 4.84 -10.62
C ILE A 162 11.30 6.22 -11.21
N HIS A 163 11.31 7.23 -10.34
CA HIS A 163 11.77 8.55 -10.69
C HIS A 163 13.30 8.60 -10.66
N GLY A 164 13.91 8.99 -11.76
CA GLY A 164 15.33 9.27 -11.87
C GLY A 164 16.27 8.07 -11.80
N ASP A 165 17.39 8.16 -12.53
CA ASP A 165 18.43 7.13 -12.59
C ASP A 165 19.50 7.21 -11.47
N GLY A 166 19.42 8.21 -10.60
CA GLY A 166 20.22 8.36 -9.39
C GLY A 166 19.70 7.59 -8.17
N THR A 167 18.43 7.14 -8.21
CA THR A 167 17.76 6.59 -7.03
C THR A 167 18.20 5.18 -6.65
N SER A 168 17.97 4.83 -5.38
CA SER A 168 18.26 3.47 -4.87
C SER A 168 17.41 2.37 -5.54
N LEU A 169 16.20 2.70 -6.01
CA LEU A 169 15.35 1.76 -6.73
C LEU A 169 15.88 1.52 -8.15
N TYR A 170 16.36 2.54 -8.84
CA TYR A 170 17.01 2.38 -10.14
C TYR A 170 18.26 1.49 -10.03
N ARG A 171 19.12 1.75 -9.04
CA ARG A 171 20.30 0.90 -8.79
C ARG A 171 19.93 -0.55 -8.49
N MET A 172 18.87 -0.79 -7.71
CA MET A 172 18.35 -2.14 -7.48
C MET A 172 17.91 -2.80 -8.79
N ALA A 173 17.18 -2.08 -9.65
CA ALA A 173 16.75 -2.61 -10.94
C ALA A 173 17.94 -2.99 -11.84
N GLN A 174 18.99 -2.16 -11.86
CA GLN A 174 20.23 -2.44 -12.59
C GLN A 174 20.95 -3.69 -12.04
N GLU A 175 21.14 -3.78 -10.71
CA GLU A 175 21.76 -4.93 -10.05
C GLU A 175 21.03 -6.25 -10.32
N LYS A 176 19.71 -6.19 -10.46
CA LYS A 176 18.86 -7.35 -10.74
C LYS A 176 18.66 -7.64 -12.22
N GLY A 177 19.15 -6.76 -13.10
CA GLY A 177 18.96 -6.87 -14.54
C GLY A 177 17.49 -6.81 -14.95
N TRP A 178 16.69 -5.97 -14.28
CA TRP A 178 15.30 -5.75 -14.67
C TRP A 178 15.21 -4.94 -15.96
N ASN A 179 14.23 -5.27 -16.79
CA ASN A 179 13.94 -4.50 -17.99
C ASN A 179 13.21 -3.21 -17.59
N LEU A 180 13.86 -2.09 -17.84
CA LEU A 180 13.30 -0.76 -17.62
C LEU A 180 12.87 -0.15 -18.94
N GLN A 181 11.64 0.32 -18.99
CA GLN A 181 11.14 1.15 -20.09
C GLN A 181 11.18 2.60 -19.65
N LYS A 182 11.91 3.44 -20.40
CA LYS A 182 11.85 4.88 -20.19
C LYS A 182 10.42 5.35 -20.48
N LEU A 183 9.86 6.12 -19.56
CA LEU A 183 8.56 6.73 -19.70
C LEU A 183 8.70 8.18 -20.14
N PHE A 184 7.62 8.68 -20.75
CA PHE A 184 7.32 10.10 -20.80
C PHE A 184 6.23 10.36 -19.77
N THR A 185 6.50 11.19 -18.76
CA THR A 185 5.52 11.56 -17.75
C THR A 185 5.14 13.03 -17.89
N TRP A 186 3.86 13.33 -17.67
CA TRP A 186 3.27 14.65 -17.84
C TRP A 186 3.39 15.51 -16.56
N ALA A 187 4.16 15.04 -15.57
CA ALA A 187 4.56 15.82 -14.42
C ALA A 187 5.49 16.93 -14.91
N GLN A 188 5.33 18.16 -14.40
CA GLN A 188 6.11 19.30 -14.86
C GLN A 188 7.61 19.00 -14.86
N GLY A 189 8.21 18.89 -16.05
CA GLY A 189 9.67 18.81 -16.20
C GLY A 189 10.20 17.45 -16.65
N ASP A 190 9.50 16.33 -16.44
CA ASP A 190 9.98 14.99 -16.87
C ASP A 190 9.73 14.70 -18.38
N GLY A 191 9.64 15.78 -19.13
CA GLY A 191 9.27 15.85 -20.54
C GLY A 191 9.24 17.30 -21.02
N GLY A 192 10.08 18.17 -20.43
CA GLY A 192 10.13 19.60 -20.67
C GLY A 192 10.24 19.94 -22.17
N PRO A 193 10.17 21.22 -22.57
CA PRO A 193 10.20 21.62 -23.98
C PRO A 193 11.41 21.06 -24.77
N ASN A 194 12.46 20.67 -24.06
CA ASN A 194 13.72 20.19 -24.58
C ASN A 194 13.88 18.67 -24.56
N ASP A 195 12.96 17.92 -23.95
CA ASP A 195 13.08 16.48 -23.87
C ASP A 195 12.64 15.82 -25.18
N GLU A 196 13.44 14.84 -25.62
CA GLU A 196 13.13 14.07 -26.81
C GLU A 196 11.88 13.22 -26.59
N MET A 197 11.08 13.08 -27.65
CA MET A 197 9.90 12.22 -27.63
C MET A 197 10.29 10.78 -27.30
N VAL A 198 9.69 10.22 -26.25
CA VAL A 198 9.86 8.80 -25.92
C VAL A 198 8.87 7.99 -26.75
N ASN A 199 9.38 7.11 -27.62
CA ASN A 199 8.58 6.28 -28.53
C ASN A 199 7.62 7.10 -29.44
N GLY A 200 7.97 8.34 -29.76
CA GLY A 200 7.12 9.25 -30.56
C GLY A 200 5.93 9.85 -29.79
N GLY A 201 5.85 9.62 -28.47
CA GLY A 201 4.87 10.25 -27.59
C GLY A 201 5.33 11.63 -27.10
N ALA A 202 4.37 12.53 -26.86
CA ALA A 202 4.59 13.86 -26.30
C ALA A 202 3.41 14.28 -25.41
N GLY A 203 3.67 15.19 -24.46
CA GLY A 203 2.67 15.78 -23.58
C GLY A 203 1.95 16.95 -24.24
N TYR A 204 0.64 17.02 -24.05
CA TYR A 204 -0.20 18.09 -24.60
C TYR A 204 -1.08 18.71 -23.52
N TYR A 205 -1.28 20.01 -23.61
CA TYR A 205 -2.25 20.77 -22.83
C TYR A 205 -3.48 21.05 -23.68
N TYR A 206 -4.65 20.80 -23.14
CA TYR A 206 -5.90 21.21 -23.78
C TYR A 206 -6.35 22.56 -23.22
N VAL A 207 -6.31 23.59 -24.05
CA VAL A 207 -6.64 24.97 -23.69
C VAL A 207 -7.61 25.52 -24.73
N ASP A 208 -8.76 26.02 -24.28
CA ASP A 208 -9.77 26.71 -25.11
C ASP A 208 -10.14 25.98 -26.42
N GLY A 209 -10.24 24.65 -26.40
CA GLY A 209 -10.61 23.87 -27.59
C GLY A 209 -9.44 23.43 -28.47
N GLN A 210 -8.20 23.73 -28.09
CA GLN A 210 -7.00 23.40 -28.85
C GLN A 210 -6.00 22.62 -27.99
N LEU A 211 -5.24 21.73 -28.64
CA LEU A 211 -4.11 21.04 -28.03
C LEU A 211 -2.83 21.82 -28.30
N TYR A 212 -2.04 22.04 -27.26
CA TYR A 212 -0.74 22.70 -27.32
C TYR A 212 0.33 21.77 -26.79
N ARG A 213 1.45 21.63 -27.52
CA ARG A 213 2.68 21.14 -26.90
C ARG A 213 3.20 22.19 -25.92
N PHE A 214 4.03 21.78 -24.95
CA PHE A 214 4.56 22.69 -23.93
C PHE A 214 5.20 23.97 -24.51
N ASP A 215 6.05 23.85 -25.54
CA ASP A 215 6.74 24.97 -26.18
C ASP A 215 5.81 25.86 -27.05
N GLU A 216 4.65 25.34 -27.39
CA GLU A 216 3.59 26.03 -28.14
C GLU A 216 2.60 26.74 -27.22
N LEU A 217 2.74 26.57 -25.89
CA LEU A 217 1.83 27.18 -24.92
C LEU A 217 1.79 28.71 -25.05
N PRO A 218 0.60 29.30 -24.88
CA PRO A 218 0.47 30.76 -24.77
C PRO A 218 1.39 31.33 -23.65
N PRO A 219 1.89 32.57 -23.81
CA PRO A 219 2.92 33.13 -22.93
C PRO A 219 2.58 33.11 -21.44
N ASP A 220 1.32 33.35 -21.06
CA ASP A 220 0.86 33.36 -19.67
C ASP A 220 1.06 32.00 -18.96
N PHE A 221 0.85 30.90 -19.68
CA PHE A 221 1.11 29.56 -19.15
C PHE A 221 2.61 29.26 -19.04
N ARG A 222 3.41 29.66 -20.04
CA ARG A 222 4.87 29.49 -20.00
C ARG A 222 5.51 30.24 -18.84
N GLU A 223 5.13 31.50 -18.63
CA GLU A 223 5.62 32.30 -17.51
C GLU A 223 5.32 31.64 -16.16
N THR A 224 4.17 31.00 -16.02
CA THR A 224 3.80 30.29 -14.80
C THR A 224 4.62 29.01 -14.62
N HIS A 225 4.89 28.27 -15.69
CA HIS A 225 5.80 27.13 -15.65
C HIS A 225 7.24 27.54 -15.30
N GLU A 226 7.73 28.67 -15.81
CA GLU A 226 9.06 29.20 -15.46
C GLU A 226 9.17 29.56 -13.97
N ILE A 227 8.08 30.00 -13.34
CA ILE A 227 8.05 30.21 -11.88
C ILE A 227 8.25 28.88 -11.15
N LEU A 228 7.56 27.82 -11.58
CA LEU A 228 7.62 26.51 -10.93
C LEU A 228 8.97 25.81 -11.18
N SER A 229 9.51 25.92 -12.39
CA SER A 229 10.82 25.33 -12.73
C SER A 229 12.00 25.99 -12.01
N ARG A 230 11.78 27.06 -11.24
CA ARG A 230 12.80 27.72 -10.40
C ARG A 230 12.53 27.54 -8.91
N MET A 231 11.59 26.67 -8.54
CA MET A 231 11.28 26.43 -7.12
C MET A 231 12.50 25.92 -6.34
N ALA A 232 13.31 25.05 -6.95
CA ALA A 232 14.54 24.53 -6.34
C ALA A 232 15.54 25.64 -5.95
N ASP A 233 15.65 26.70 -6.76
CA ASP A 233 16.54 27.84 -6.53
C ASP A 233 16.15 28.69 -5.31
N GLU A 234 14.89 28.61 -4.88
CA GLU A 234 14.37 29.37 -3.73
C GLU A 234 14.62 28.68 -2.39
N TYR A 235 15.08 27.43 -2.39
CA TYR A 235 15.43 26.73 -1.18
C TYR A 235 16.74 27.30 -0.55
N PRO A 236 16.77 27.61 0.77
CA PRO A 236 15.73 27.40 1.76
C PRO A 236 14.72 28.55 1.86
N VAL A 237 13.43 28.19 1.95
CA VAL A 237 12.33 29.15 2.13
C VAL A 237 11.99 29.34 3.62
N ALA A 238 11.90 30.59 4.07
CA ALA A 238 11.63 30.92 5.48
C ALA A 238 10.13 30.93 5.85
N HIS A 239 9.26 31.28 4.91
CA HIS A 239 7.80 31.40 5.10
C HIS A 239 7.07 30.11 4.70
N SER A 240 5.80 29.98 5.08
CA SER A 240 4.99 28.76 4.91
C SER A 240 3.68 29.01 4.17
N GLU A 241 3.69 29.92 3.20
CA GLU A 241 2.53 30.20 2.35
C GLU A 241 2.21 28.99 1.44
N ASP A 242 0.95 28.86 1.08
CA ASP A 242 0.51 27.88 0.08
C ASP A 242 0.90 28.33 -1.34
N MET A 243 0.95 27.39 -2.27
CA MET A 243 1.36 27.68 -3.65
C MET A 243 0.41 28.67 -4.34
N GLU A 244 -0.89 28.63 -4.04
CA GLU A 244 -1.87 29.53 -4.67
C GLU A 244 -1.60 30.99 -4.26
N ALA A 245 -1.37 31.25 -2.96
CA ALA A 245 -1.00 32.57 -2.46
C ALA A 245 0.29 33.11 -3.10
N VAL A 246 1.32 32.26 -3.22
CA VAL A 246 2.60 32.66 -3.83
C VAL A 246 2.42 32.99 -5.31
N LEU A 247 1.73 32.15 -6.09
CA LEU A 247 1.52 32.38 -7.51
C LEU A 247 0.68 33.64 -7.76
N ARG A 248 -0.39 33.85 -7.00
CA ARG A 248 -1.19 35.09 -7.05
C ARG A 248 -0.32 36.33 -6.76
N SER A 249 0.57 36.25 -5.77
CA SER A 249 1.48 37.37 -5.43
C SER A 249 2.45 37.73 -6.57
N ARG A 250 2.76 36.75 -7.45
CA ARG A 250 3.63 36.90 -8.63
C ARG A 250 2.88 37.30 -9.90
N GLY A 251 1.58 37.60 -9.79
CA GLY A 251 0.77 38.05 -10.92
C GLY A 251 0.25 36.93 -11.83
N VAL A 252 0.33 35.66 -11.38
CA VAL A 252 -0.26 34.53 -12.12
C VAL A 252 -1.77 34.68 -12.17
N SER A 253 -2.35 34.54 -13.37
CA SER A 253 -3.79 34.62 -13.57
C SER A 253 -4.51 33.35 -13.11
N ASP A 254 -5.77 33.46 -12.68
CA ASP A 254 -6.60 32.30 -12.30
C ASP A 254 -6.67 31.23 -13.42
N ARG A 255 -6.64 31.67 -14.70
CA ARG A 255 -6.63 30.78 -15.86
C ARG A 255 -5.34 29.95 -15.91
N SER A 256 -4.20 30.62 -15.77
CA SER A 256 -2.90 29.98 -15.84
C SER A 256 -2.70 29.03 -14.66
N GLU A 257 -3.02 29.49 -13.44
CA GLU A 257 -2.96 28.69 -12.23
C GLU A 257 -3.75 27.38 -12.37
N ARG A 258 -4.98 27.42 -12.90
CA ARG A 258 -5.81 26.21 -13.09
C ARG A 258 -5.19 25.18 -14.04
N LEU A 259 -4.62 25.62 -15.15
CA LEU A 259 -3.99 24.71 -16.11
C LEU A 259 -2.74 24.08 -15.49
N VAL A 260 -1.90 24.92 -14.88
CA VAL A 260 -0.63 24.52 -14.30
C VAL A 260 -0.85 23.62 -13.07
N GLN A 261 -1.89 23.88 -12.28
CA GLN A 261 -2.31 23.00 -11.19
C GLN A 261 -2.74 21.62 -11.70
N ALA A 262 -3.35 21.51 -12.88
CA ALA A 262 -3.68 20.21 -13.45
C ALA A 262 -2.43 19.36 -13.75
N GLY A 263 -1.30 20.00 -14.08
CA GLY A 263 0.01 19.35 -14.25
C GLY A 263 0.73 19.14 -12.92
N TYR A 264 1.19 20.21 -12.25
CA TYR A 264 1.99 20.08 -11.03
C TYR A 264 1.22 19.51 -9.84
N GLY A 265 -0.06 19.87 -9.71
CA GLY A 265 -0.91 19.33 -8.65
C GLY A 265 -1.13 17.82 -8.79
N ASN A 266 -1.00 17.28 -10.02
CA ASN A 266 -0.96 15.83 -10.23
C ASN A 266 0.35 15.22 -9.70
N THR A 267 1.50 15.86 -9.92
CA THR A 267 2.81 15.45 -9.35
C THR A 267 2.83 15.50 -7.83
N ALA A 268 2.49 16.66 -7.27
CA ALA A 268 2.52 16.91 -5.83
C ALA A 268 1.33 16.28 -5.07
N GLY A 269 0.33 15.78 -5.79
CA GLY A 269 -0.83 15.10 -5.21
C GLY A 269 -1.74 16.02 -4.41
N GLY A 270 -2.04 17.23 -4.89
CA GLY A 270 -2.88 18.19 -4.18
C GLY A 270 -3.21 19.46 -4.99
N ALA A 271 -4.20 20.22 -4.50
CA ALA A 271 -4.49 21.56 -5.01
C ALA A 271 -3.50 22.58 -4.46
N PHE A 272 -3.21 23.66 -5.20
CA PHE A 272 -2.19 24.64 -4.80
C PHE A 272 -2.47 25.32 -3.46
N ARG A 273 -3.74 25.58 -3.12
CA ARG A 273 -4.16 26.08 -1.79
C ARG A 273 -3.84 25.17 -0.59
N VAL A 274 -3.51 23.90 -0.81
CA VAL A 274 -3.13 22.97 0.29
C VAL A 274 -1.67 22.54 0.21
N LEU A 275 -0.97 22.86 -0.87
CA LEU A 275 0.43 22.54 -1.04
C LEU A 275 1.28 23.70 -0.52
N SER A 276 2.24 23.41 0.36
CA SER A 276 3.16 24.41 0.88
C SER A 276 4.22 24.75 -0.16
N TRP A 277 4.43 26.04 -0.44
CA TRP A 277 5.50 26.51 -1.34
C TRP A 277 6.86 26.03 -0.83
N ARG A 278 7.14 26.26 0.45
CA ARG A 278 8.39 25.82 1.10
C ARG A 278 8.67 24.34 0.95
N ALA A 279 7.67 23.49 1.22
CA ALA A 279 7.86 22.04 1.14
C ALA A 279 8.13 21.58 -0.30
N ASN A 280 7.52 22.24 -1.29
CA ASN A 280 7.75 21.95 -2.70
C ASN A 280 9.13 22.45 -3.16
N CYS A 281 9.55 23.67 -2.79
CA CYS A 281 10.93 24.13 -3.06
C CYS A 281 11.98 23.18 -2.48
N GLU A 282 11.77 22.68 -1.27
CA GLU A 282 12.65 21.69 -0.65
C GLU A 282 12.64 20.35 -1.41
N ALA A 283 11.46 19.86 -1.81
CA ALA A 283 11.33 18.63 -2.58
C ALA A 283 12.04 18.73 -3.94
N GLU A 284 11.77 19.79 -4.71
CA GLU A 284 12.40 20.06 -6.02
C GLU A 284 13.92 20.19 -5.89
N HIS A 285 14.41 20.90 -4.86
CA HIS A 285 15.85 21.03 -4.60
C HIS A 285 16.54 19.67 -4.37
N PHE A 286 15.88 18.74 -3.65
CA PHE A 286 16.43 17.40 -3.48
C PHE A 286 16.28 16.53 -4.72
N TYR A 287 15.18 16.69 -5.47
CA TYR A 287 14.94 15.99 -6.72
C TYR A 287 16.04 16.29 -7.74
N GLU A 288 16.30 17.58 -8.03
CA GLU A 288 17.33 18.01 -8.98
C GLU A 288 18.75 17.59 -8.56
N ARG A 289 18.99 17.42 -7.26
CA ARG A 289 20.31 17.06 -6.72
C ARG A 289 20.58 15.55 -6.76
N ASP A 290 19.58 14.74 -6.39
CA ASP A 290 19.80 13.35 -5.99
C ASP A 290 19.10 12.31 -6.88
N ASP A 291 17.97 12.64 -7.50
CA ASP A 291 17.13 11.63 -8.14
C ASP A 291 17.61 11.28 -9.55
N GLY A 292 18.24 12.23 -10.27
CA GLY A 292 18.76 12.03 -11.62
C GLY A 292 17.71 12.29 -12.70
N ASP A 293 17.96 11.80 -13.91
CA ASP A 293 17.12 12.09 -15.07
C ASP A 293 16.17 10.92 -15.40
N HIS A 294 15.04 11.26 -16.04
CA HIS A 294 14.06 10.36 -16.62
C HIS A 294 13.26 9.49 -15.65
N ASP A 295 12.11 9.02 -16.13
CA ASP A 295 11.27 8.06 -15.41
C ASP A 295 11.34 6.67 -16.04
N PHE A 296 11.24 5.63 -15.20
CA PHE A 296 11.37 4.25 -15.63
C PHE A 296 10.23 3.38 -15.12
N GLN A 297 9.48 2.78 -16.05
CA GLN A 297 8.57 1.70 -15.73
C GLN A 297 9.33 0.37 -15.67
N VAL A 298 8.98 -0.46 -14.69
CA VAL A 298 9.51 -1.82 -14.57
C VAL A 298 8.59 -2.77 -15.33
N GLU A 299 9.10 -3.50 -16.32
CA GLU A 299 8.28 -4.34 -17.22
C GLU A 299 7.47 -5.43 -16.48
N GLN A 300 7.94 -5.88 -15.31
CA GLN A 300 7.25 -6.89 -14.49
C GLN A 300 6.13 -6.31 -13.60
N GLY A 301 5.97 -4.98 -13.57
CA GLY A 301 5.14 -4.26 -12.61
C GLY A 301 5.95 -3.74 -11.43
N PHE A 302 5.76 -2.48 -11.08
CA PHE A 302 6.50 -1.80 -10.02
C PHE A 302 6.28 -2.48 -8.66
N GLY A 303 5.02 -2.77 -8.32
CA GLY A 303 4.66 -3.46 -7.09
C GLY A 303 5.31 -4.83 -7.00
N ASP A 304 5.08 -5.70 -7.98
CA ASP A 304 5.59 -7.08 -7.97
C ASP A 304 7.11 -7.15 -7.93
N ALA A 305 7.79 -6.33 -8.74
CA ALA A 305 9.25 -6.34 -8.79
C ALA A 305 9.88 -5.86 -7.48
N ILE A 306 9.51 -4.67 -7.01
CA ILE A 306 10.16 -4.04 -5.84
C ILE A 306 9.73 -4.74 -4.56
N ILE A 307 8.44 -4.98 -4.37
CA ILE A 307 7.93 -5.60 -3.15
C ILE A 307 8.37 -7.06 -3.08
N GLY A 308 8.31 -7.79 -4.19
CA GLY A 308 8.78 -9.18 -4.26
C GLY A 308 10.28 -9.30 -3.97
N GLU A 309 11.10 -8.32 -4.36
CA GLU A 309 12.53 -8.33 -4.02
C GLU A 309 12.78 -7.99 -2.54
N LEU A 310 12.08 -7.00 -1.99
CA LEU A 310 12.22 -6.62 -0.59
C LEU A 310 11.72 -7.73 0.37
N GLU A 311 10.65 -8.43 0.00
CA GLU A 311 10.06 -9.50 0.82
C GLU A 311 11.03 -10.66 1.08
N LYS A 312 11.81 -11.08 0.07
CA LYS A 312 12.76 -12.21 0.18
C LYS A 312 13.69 -12.09 1.39
N ASP A 313 14.10 -10.87 1.69
CA ASP A 313 15.05 -10.57 2.77
C ASP A 313 14.38 -9.97 4.01
N ALA A 314 13.11 -9.58 3.96
CA ALA A 314 12.41 -8.93 5.08
C ALA A 314 12.22 -9.85 6.30
N GLY A 315 12.28 -11.17 6.13
CA GLY A 315 12.13 -12.13 7.22
C GLY A 315 10.67 -12.49 7.49
N GLU A 316 10.23 -12.41 8.74
CA GLU A 316 8.87 -12.80 9.12
C GLU A 316 7.88 -11.66 8.86
N VAL A 317 6.94 -11.86 7.95
CA VAL A 317 5.88 -10.89 7.63
C VAL A 317 4.51 -11.52 7.92
N ARG A 318 3.66 -10.81 8.67
CA ARG A 318 2.33 -11.26 9.08
C ARG A 318 1.25 -10.29 8.57
N VAL A 319 0.54 -10.72 7.53
CA VAL A 319 -0.64 -10.01 6.99
C VAL A 319 -1.88 -10.20 7.86
N ARG A 320 -2.89 -9.33 7.74
CA ARG A 320 -4.11 -9.30 8.58
C ARG A 320 -3.82 -9.14 10.08
N HIS A 321 -2.74 -8.43 10.41
CA HIS A 321 -2.32 -8.07 11.76
C HIS A 321 -2.34 -6.54 11.90
N ARG A 322 -3.54 -5.96 11.76
CA ARG A 322 -3.72 -4.52 11.96
C ARG A 322 -3.42 -4.18 13.41
N VAL A 323 -2.37 -3.40 13.64
CA VAL A 323 -2.02 -2.90 14.97
C VAL A 323 -3.04 -1.84 15.40
N ILE A 324 -3.53 -1.94 16.62
CA ILE A 324 -4.51 -1.02 17.22
C ILE A 324 -3.93 -0.26 18.42
N SER A 325 -2.88 -0.79 19.06
CA SER A 325 -2.21 -0.08 20.15
C SER A 325 -0.76 -0.50 20.31
N VAL A 326 0.08 0.46 20.72
CA VAL A 326 1.45 0.24 21.18
C VAL A 326 1.58 0.81 22.59
N ALA A 327 1.94 -0.03 23.55
CA ALA A 327 2.12 0.35 24.94
C ALA A 327 3.52 0.01 25.44
N MET A 328 4.31 1.01 25.85
CA MET A 328 5.61 0.82 26.46
C MET A 328 5.47 0.32 27.89
N GLY A 329 6.02 -0.86 28.17
CA GLY A 329 6.13 -1.40 29.52
C GLY A 329 7.20 -0.69 30.34
N THR A 330 7.09 -0.79 31.67
CA THR A 330 8.11 -0.27 32.61
C THR A 330 9.44 -1.02 32.52
N ASP A 331 9.43 -2.21 31.94
CA ASP A 331 10.60 -3.05 31.62
C ASP A 331 11.33 -2.60 30.34
N GLY A 332 10.84 -1.55 29.66
CA GLY A 332 11.39 -1.08 28.39
C GLY A 332 10.93 -1.92 27.18
N VAL A 333 10.04 -2.89 27.39
CA VAL A 333 9.50 -3.73 26.31
C VAL A 333 8.11 -3.22 25.91
N ALA A 334 7.94 -2.91 24.64
CA ALA A 334 6.65 -2.52 24.09
C ALA A 334 5.73 -3.74 23.92
N SER A 335 4.44 -3.54 24.17
CA SER A 335 3.35 -4.46 23.83
C SER A 335 2.59 -3.90 22.64
N VAL A 336 2.58 -4.64 21.53
CA VAL A 336 1.94 -4.27 20.26
C VAL A 336 0.72 -5.16 20.06
N ARG A 337 -0.48 -4.58 20.19
CA ARG A 337 -1.75 -5.30 20.09
C ARG A 337 -2.34 -5.16 18.70
N CYS A 338 -2.79 -6.27 18.12
CA CYS A 338 -3.49 -6.33 16.85
C CYS A 338 -5.01 -6.46 17.04
N SER A 339 -5.79 -6.05 16.05
CA SER A 339 -7.26 -6.15 16.05
C SER A 339 -7.78 -7.59 16.05
N ASN A 340 -6.93 -8.56 15.71
CA ASN A 340 -7.25 -9.99 15.72
C ASN A 340 -6.94 -10.65 17.08
N GLY A 341 -6.74 -9.86 18.14
CA GLY A 341 -6.44 -10.32 19.50
C GLY A 341 -4.97 -10.67 19.75
N ARG A 342 -4.13 -10.80 18.72
CA ARG A 342 -2.71 -11.14 18.89
C ARG A 342 -1.91 -9.97 19.48
N VAL A 343 -0.92 -10.33 20.30
CA VAL A 343 0.00 -9.37 20.94
C VAL A 343 1.43 -9.78 20.66
N PHE A 344 2.26 -8.80 20.30
CA PHE A 344 3.69 -8.95 20.06
C PHE A 344 4.46 -8.11 21.07
N ARG A 345 5.64 -8.58 21.48
CA ARG A 345 6.51 -7.87 22.41
C ARG A 345 7.89 -7.69 21.82
N ALA A 346 8.41 -6.47 21.92
CA ALA A 346 9.76 -6.12 21.50
C ALA A 346 10.24 -4.86 22.23
N PRO A 347 11.55 -4.72 22.50
CA PRO A 347 12.09 -3.49 23.04
C PRO A 347 11.96 -2.32 22.06
N HIS A 348 11.85 -2.57 20.76
CA HIS A 348 11.78 -1.53 19.73
C HIS A 348 10.55 -1.72 18.83
N VAL A 349 9.89 -0.60 18.50
CA VAL A 349 8.75 -0.57 17.58
C VAL A 349 9.01 0.50 16.52
N ILE A 350 8.97 0.11 15.25
CA ILE A 350 9.17 1.01 14.12
C ILE A 350 7.83 1.20 13.42
N LEU A 351 7.34 2.44 13.38
CA LEU A 351 6.11 2.81 12.68
C LEU A 351 6.42 3.16 11.22
N CYS A 352 6.01 2.28 10.30
CA CYS A 352 6.12 2.47 8.85
C CYS A 352 4.74 2.61 8.20
N VAL A 353 3.81 3.28 8.89
CA VAL A 353 2.44 3.53 8.43
C VAL A 353 2.29 4.96 7.90
N PRO A 354 1.37 5.23 6.95
CA PRO A 354 1.04 6.57 6.51
C PRO A 354 0.51 7.46 7.64
N VAL A 355 0.75 8.77 7.57
CA VAL A 355 0.22 9.76 8.53
C VAL A 355 -1.31 9.67 8.70
N PRO A 356 -2.13 9.49 7.64
CA PRO A 356 -3.58 9.31 7.80
C PRO A 356 -4.00 8.12 8.69
N VAL A 357 -3.15 7.08 8.81
CA VAL A 357 -3.41 5.98 9.76
C VAL A 357 -3.23 6.46 11.20
N LEU A 358 -2.22 7.29 11.47
CA LEU A 358 -1.98 7.87 12.80
C LEU A 358 -3.05 8.92 13.17
N GLN A 359 -3.56 9.65 12.18
CA GLN A 359 -4.67 10.60 12.35
C GLN A 359 -6.02 9.92 12.61
N GLY A 360 -6.17 8.63 12.27
CA GLY A 360 -7.47 7.96 12.31
C GLY A 360 -8.42 8.43 11.21
N SER A 361 -7.87 8.90 10.07
CA SER A 361 -8.67 9.48 8.97
C SER A 361 -9.62 8.47 8.31
N TYR A 362 -9.39 7.18 8.52
CA TYR A 362 -10.24 6.09 8.04
C TYR A 362 -11.32 5.66 9.07
N GLY A 363 -11.33 6.29 10.25
CA GLY A 363 -12.33 6.09 11.31
C GLY A 363 -11.71 6.17 12.71
N PRO A 364 -12.50 6.54 13.75
CA PRO A 364 -12.00 6.76 15.11
C PRO A 364 -11.42 5.50 15.78
N THR A 365 -11.77 4.31 15.28
CA THR A 365 -11.24 3.02 15.74
C THR A 365 -10.06 2.51 14.90
N GLU A 366 -9.59 3.31 13.94
CA GLU A 366 -8.57 2.90 12.96
C GLU A 366 -7.19 3.48 13.27
N SER A 367 -7.09 4.42 14.22
CA SER A 367 -5.81 4.94 14.68
C SER A 367 -5.10 3.96 15.63
N ILE A 368 -3.77 4.09 15.69
CA ILE A 368 -2.94 3.30 16.61
C ILE A 368 -2.81 4.08 17.92
N ALA A 369 -3.42 3.56 18.99
CA ALA A 369 -3.30 4.17 20.31
C ALA A 369 -1.87 4.01 20.88
N MET A 370 -1.29 5.09 21.38
CA MET A 370 0.06 5.11 21.96
C MET A 370 0.00 5.30 23.47
N SER A 371 0.73 4.48 24.23
CA SER A 371 0.88 4.62 25.68
C SER A 371 2.36 4.46 26.09
N PRO A 372 3.01 5.48 26.68
CA PRO A 372 2.48 6.83 26.89
C PRO A 372 2.13 7.53 25.56
N PRO A 373 1.31 8.60 25.60
CA PRO A 373 1.01 9.39 24.41
C PRO A 373 2.29 9.94 23.78
N LEU A 374 2.23 10.27 22.49
CA LEU A 374 3.36 10.88 21.81
C LEU A 374 3.61 12.29 22.39
N PRO A 375 4.84 12.81 22.30
CA PRO A 375 5.09 14.20 22.65
C PRO A 375 4.18 15.15 21.88
N GLN A 376 3.64 16.18 22.54
CA GLN A 376 2.64 17.09 21.96
C GLN A 376 3.04 17.67 20.60
N TRP A 377 4.32 18.05 20.42
CA TRP A 377 4.81 18.59 19.16
C TRP A 377 4.66 17.61 18.00
N LYS A 378 4.77 16.30 18.27
CA LYS A 378 4.64 15.24 17.27
C LYS A 378 3.17 14.95 16.97
N GLU A 379 2.31 15.01 17.99
CA GLU A 379 0.87 14.92 17.78
C GLU A 379 0.37 16.08 16.91
N ASN A 380 0.80 17.31 17.20
CA ASN A 380 0.47 18.48 16.39
C ASN A 380 0.95 18.30 14.95
N ALA A 381 2.21 17.90 14.74
CA ALA A 381 2.74 17.64 13.39
C ALA A 381 1.94 16.55 12.64
N ILE A 382 1.54 15.47 13.31
CA ILE A 382 0.70 14.42 12.72
C ILE A 382 -0.65 15.00 12.30
N GLN A 383 -1.28 15.86 13.11
CA GLN A 383 -2.59 16.44 12.80
C GLN A 383 -2.52 17.54 11.72
N ASP A 384 -1.43 18.31 11.67
CA ASP A 384 -1.25 19.41 10.73
C ASP A 384 -0.89 18.95 9.31
N MET A 385 -0.29 17.76 9.17
CA MET A 385 0.07 17.19 7.87
C MET A 385 -1.18 16.78 7.08
N THR A 386 -1.32 17.31 5.87
CA THR A 386 -2.41 16.95 4.96
C THR A 386 -1.97 15.91 3.94
N CYS A 387 -2.87 15.00 3.58
CA CYS A 387 -2.71 14.07 2.47
C CYS A 387 -3.99 14.16 1.64
N SER A 388 -3.92 14.78 0.47
CA SER A 388 -5.09 14.87 -0.40
C SER A 388 -5.44 13.49 -0.96
N PRO A 389 -6.72 13.20 -1.20
CA PRO A 389 -7.10 11.98 -1.91
C PRO A 389 -6.61 12.06 -3.36
N SER A 390 -5.98 11.00 -3.82
CA SER A 390 -5.58 10.82 -5.22
C SER A 390 -6.34 9.65 -5.84
N LEU A 391 -6.66 9.77 -7.12
CA LEU A 391 -7.32 8.72 -7.89
C LEU A 391 -6.49 8.36 -9.12
N LYS A 392 -6.16 7.09 -9.26
CA LYS A 392 -5.57 6.54 -10.47
C LYS A 392 -6.64 5.88 -11.31
N VAL A 393 -6.75 6.27 -12.58
CA VAL A 393 -7.77 5.75 -13.51
C VAL A 393 -7.08 5.11 -14.71
N TYR A 394 -7.38 3.84 -14.96
CA TYR A 394 -7.01 3.17 -16.21
C TYR A 394 -8.22 3.23 -17.16
N ALA A 395 -8.06 3.91 -18.30
CA ALA A 395 -9.06 3.98 -19.36
C ALA A 395 -8.59 3.18 -20.57
N LYS A 396 -9.44 2.29 -21.08
CA LYS A 396 -9.19 1.50 -22.30
C LYS A 396 -10.04 2.08 -23.44
N PHE A 397 -9.38 2.44 -24.54
CA PHE A 397 -9.99 3.03 -25.73
C PHE A 397 -10.02 2.05 -26.91
#